data_AF-A0A2S4M216-F1
#
_entry.id   AF-A0A2S4M216-F1
#
_cell.length_a   1.000
_cell.length_b   1.000
_cell.length_c   1.000
_cell.angle_alpha   90.00
_cell.angle_beta   90.00
_cell.angle_gamma   90.00
#
_symmetry.space_group_name_H-M   'P 1'
#
loop_
_entity.id
_entity.type
_entity.pdbx_description
1 polymer ?
#
loop_
_entity_poly.entity_id
_entity_poly.type
_entity_poly.pdbx_seq_one_letter_code
_entity_poly.pdbx_strand_id
1 'polypeptide(L)'
;MGSLRLHLWSILGTVAIYLLTLWVDERLFLHSGFPRFVEWIYLPTGIRLLSTLLLGMDGAIGLLVAALLVDFFHYFPHDPVRAIAGAIISSVGPYGVYRLALERYGLKASLANLTARRLLVLAFAVAFTNATLHHIWFALTGSTSNLLQSYSMMFGGDLLGALILLYIVKGLLTLLPARPGHTRMTDGMFRVRLALDSAYNNQLRLRA
;
A
#
# COMPACT_ATOMS: atom_id res chain seq x y z
N MET A 1 -6.60 -4.22 -26.26
CA MET A 1 -5.99 -2.89 -25.96
C MET A 1 -6.30 -2.34 -24.55
N GLY A 2 -7.23 -2.91 -23.77
CA GLY A 2 -7.56 -2.41 -22.44
C GLY A 2 -6.54 -2.73 -21.33
N SER A 3 -5.86 -3.88 -21.39
CA SER A 3 -4.91 -4.29 -20.33
C SER A 3 -3.68 -3.39 -20.28
N LEU A 4 -2.98 -3.19 -21.41
CA LEU A 4 -1.75 -2.37 -21.45
C LEU A 4 -1.97 -0.94 -20.95
N ARG A 5 -3.10 -0.33 -21.31
CA ARG A 5 -3.45 1.01 -20.81
C ARG A 5 -3.59 1.01 -19.29
N LEU A 6 -4.22 -0.01 -18.72
CA LEU A 6 -4.40 -0.12 -17.28
C LEU A 6 -3.06 -0.28 -16.54
N HIS A 7 -2.17 -1.15 -17.03
CA HIS A 7 -0.79 -1.28 -16.50
C HIS A 7 -0.05 0.07 -16.51
N LEU A 8 -0.11 0.80 -17.63
CA LEU A 8 0.52 2.11 -17.75
C LEU A 8 -0.06 3.13 -16.77
N TRP A 9 -1.39 3.17 -16.61
CA TRP A 9 -2.04 4.05 -15.63
C TRP A 9 -1.68 3.69 -14.18
N SER A 10 -1.55 2.40 -13.87
CA SER A 10 -1.11 1.94 -12.55
C SER A 10 0.32 2.38 -12.25
N ILE A 11 1.24 2.27 -13.23
CA ILE A 11 2.63 2.72 -13.09
C ILE A 11 2.68 4.24 -12.90
N LEU A 12 2.06 5.00 -13.81
CA LEU A 12 2.06 6.47 -13.76
C LEU A 12 1.38 7.01 -12.50
N GLY A 13 0.28 6.40 -12.08
CA GLY A 13 -0.42 6.74 -10.85
C GLY A 13 0.46 6.48 -9.62
N THR A 14 1.21 5.37 -9.61
CA THR A 14 2.16 5.07 -8.53
C THR A 14 3.30 6.08 -8.50
N VAL A 15 3.85 6.46 -9.66
CA VAL A 15 4.89 7.49 -9.74
C VAL A 15 4.37 8.80 -9.16
N ALA A 16 3.22 9.27 -9.63
CA ALA A 16 2.65 10.54 -9.20
C ALA A 16 2.35 10.57 -7.69
N ILE A 17 1.71 9.53 -7.15
CA ILE A 17 1.35 9.49 -5.73
C ILE A 17 2.60 9.38 -4.83
N TYR A 18 3.62 8.65 -5.28
CA TYR A 18 4.87 8.52 -4.54
C TYR A 18 5.63 9.86 -4.48
N LEU A 19 5.76 10.55 -5.62
CA LEU A 19 6.36 11.88 -5.70
C LEU A 19 5.58 12.91 -4.86
N LEU A 20 4.25 12.88 -4.94
CA LEU A 20 3.40 13.75 -4.12
C LEU A 20 3.61 13.48 -2.63
N THR A 21 3.69 12.21 -2.24
CA THR A 21 3.88 11.83 -0.84
C THR A 21 5.24 12.29 -0.33
N LEU A 22 6.31 12.17 -1.14
CA LEU A 22 7.63 12.72 -0.81
C LEU A 22 7.57 14.24 -0.62
N TRP A 23 6.93 14.96 -1.54
CA TRP A 23 6.79 16.41 -1.43
C TRP A 23 6.01 16.82 -0.17
N VAL A 24 4.94 16.09 0.17
CA VAL A 24 4.17 16.32 1.41
C VAL A 24 5.03 16.02 2.64
N ASP A 25 5.75 14.89 2.63
CA ASP A 25 6.64 14.47 3.72
C ASP A 25 7.70 15.54 4.02
N GLU A 26 8.37 16.05 2.98
CA GLU A 26 9.36 17.12 3.10
C GLU A 26 8.76 18.43 3.65
N ARG A 27 7.55 18.80 3.22
CA ARG A 27 6.88 20.01 3.71
C ARG A 27 6.40 19.88 5.14
N LEU A 28 5.88 18.71 5.51
CA LEU A 28 5.32 18.47 6.84
C LEU A 28 6.39 18.22 7.87
N PHE A 29 7.45 17.49 7.56
CA PHE A 29 8.38 16.99 8.58
C PHE A 29 9.76 17.63 8.52
N LEU A 30 10.25 18.00 7.32
CA LEU A 30 11.59 18.57 7.18
C LEU A 30 11.64 20.10 7.30
N HIS A 31 10.56 20.83 7.00
CA HIS A 31 10.57 22.30 6.94
C HIS A 31 9.74 23.01 8.04
N SER A 32 9.13 22.25 8.93
CA SER A 32 8.10 22.75 9.87
C SER A 32 8.62 23.03 11.28
N GLY A 33 9.88 22.73 11.57
CA GLY A 33 10.48 22.90 12.90
C GLY A 33 9.85 22.00 13.97
N PHE A 34 9.28 20.86 13.57
CA PHE A 34 8.73 19.89 14.50
C PHE A 34 9.80 19.31 15.45
N PRO A 35 9.41 18.74 16.60
CA PRO A 35 10.34 17.99 17.44
C PRO A 35 11.05 16.91 16.61
N ARG A 36 12.36 16.75 16.81
CA ARG A 36 13.23 15.77 16.09
C ARG A 36 12.62 14.37 15.88
N PHE A 37 11.79 13.90 16.81
CA PHE A 37 11.11 12.60 16.68
C PHE A 37 10.12 12.54 15.51
N VAL A 38 9.40 13.64 15.26
CA VAL A 38 8.37 13.76 14.21
C VAL A 38 9.03 13.99 12.84
N GLU A 39 10.21 14.61 12.81
CA GLU A 39 11.05 14.74 11.60
C GLU A 39 11.51 13.38 11.05
N TRP A 40 11.48 12.31 11.86
CA TRP A 40 11.89 10.97 11.44
C TRP A 40 10.79 10.18 10.77
N ILE A 41 9.54 10.64 10.79
CA ILE A 41 8.42 9.94 10.14
C ILE A 41 8.63 9.99 8.63
N TYR A 42 8.50 8.84 7.97
CA TYR A 42 8.68 8.73 6.51
C TYR A 42 7.42 8.13 5.86
N LEU A 43 6.48 9.01 5.49
CA LEU A 43 5.21 8.64 4.84
C LEU A 43 5.34 7.80 3.56
N PRO A 44 6.36 7.98 2.70
CA PRO A 44 6.47 7.22 1.45
C PRO A 44 6.50 5.70 1.67
N THR A 45 6.92 5.20 2.83
CA THR A 45 6.87 3.76 3.16
C THR A 45 5.44 3.21 3.14
N GLY A 46 4.44 3.99 3.52
CA GLY A 46 3.04 3.59 3.38
C GLY A 46 2.63 3.42 1.91
N ILE A 47 3.07 4.32 1.02
CA ILE A 47 2.78 4.23 -0.41
C ILE A 47 3.47 3.02 -1.01
N ARG A 48 4.70 2.72 -0.59
CA ARG A 48 5.42 1.52 -1.00
C ARG A 48 4.64 0.24 -0.67
N LEU A 49 4.09 0.17 0.55
CA LEU A 49 3.23 -0.93 0.97
C LEU A 49 1.93 -1.00 0.16
N LEU A 50 1.20 0.11 0.03
CA LEU A 50 -0.10 0.13 -0.63
C LEU A 50 0.01 -0.13 -2.14
N SER A 51 0.96 0.49 -2.83
CA SER A 51 1.15 0.31 -4.27
C SER A 51 1.47 -1.14 -4.62
N THR A 52 2.34 -1.81 -3.85
CA THR A 52 2.65 -3.22 -4.08
C THR A 52 1.48 -4.14 -3.74
N LEU A 53 0.68 -3.85 -2.71
CA LEU A 53 -0.51 -4.64 -2.38
C LEU A 53 -1.65 -4.46 -3.38
N LEU A 54 -1.90 -3.23 -3.84
CA LEU A 54 -3.03 -2.87 -4.70
C LEU A 54 -2.75 -3.14 -6.18
N LEU A 55 -1.51 -2.91 -6.62
CA LEU A 55 -1.12 -2.91 -8.03
C LEU A 55 -0.05 -3.98 -8.36
N GLY A 56 0.42 -4.73 -7.35
CA GLY A 56 1.37 -5.82 -7.54
C GLY A 56 2.67 -5.37 -8.20
N MET A 57 3.03 -6.03 -9.31
CA MET A 57 4.24 -5.73 -10.07
C MET A 57 4.22 -4.34 -10.71
N ASP A 58 3.05 -3.86 -11.17
CA ASP A 58 2.95 -2.53 -11.78
C ASP A 58 3.24 -1.43 -10.74
N GLY A 59 2.78 -1.63 -9.50
CA GLY A 59 3.12 -0.77 -8.37
C GLY A 59 4.63 -0.78 -8.10
N ALA A 60 5.26 -1.96 -8.08
CA ALA A 60 6.71 -2.07 -7.88
C ALA A 60 7.52 -1.36 -8.98
N ILE A 61 7.11 -1.49 -10.25
CA ILE A 61 7.74 -0.78 -11.38
C ILE A 61 7.55 0.74 -11.23
N GLY A 62 6.35 1.19 -10.87
CA GLY A 62 6.09 2.60 -10.59
C GLY A 62 6.95 3.16 -9.46
N LEU A 63 7.12 2.40 -8.37
CA LEU A 63 8.03 2.78 -7.27
C LEU A 63 9.48 2.87 -7.75
N LEU A 64 9.96 1.89 -8.53
CA LEU A 64 11.31 1.89 -9.07
C LEU A 64 11.55 3.12 -9.95
N VAL A 65 10.64 3.42 -10.87
CA VAL A 65 10.74 4.60 -11.74
C VAL A 65 10.74 5.88 -10.91
N ALA A 66 9.83 6.01 -9.94
CA ALA A 66 9.76 7.18 -9.10
C ALA A 66 11.02 7.37 -8.25
N ALA A 67 11.53 6.29 -7.67
CA ALA A 67 12.75 6.31 -6.87
C ALA A 67 13.97 6.64 -7.73
N LEU A 68 14.10 6.08 -8.94
CA LEU A 68 15.16 6.47 -9.87
C LEU A 68 15.10 7.96 -10.19
N LEU A 69 13.92 8.51 -10.50
CA LEU A 69 13.79 9.95 -10.78
C LEU A 69 14.26 10.80 -9.58
N VAL A 70 13.78 10.50 -8.38
CA VAL A 70 14.13 11.28 -7.19
C VAL A 70 15.60 11.10 -6.82
N ASP A 71 16.12 9.89 -6.87
CA ASP A 71 17.50 9.61 -6.48
C ASP A 71 18.49 10.25 -7.47
N PHE A 72 18.20 10.25 -8.76
CA PHE A 72 19.06 10.90 -9.76
C PHE A 72 18.95 12.42 -9.80
N PHE A 73 17.76 13.00 -9.57
CA PHE A 73 17.57 14.45 -9.72
C PHE A 73 17.60 15.22 -8.40
N HIS A 74 17.43 14.55 -7.26
CA HIS A 74 17.28 15.21 -5.97
C HIS A 74 18.29 14.71 -4.93
N TYR A 75 18.32 13.42 -4.60
CA TYR A 75 19.14 12.94 -3.48
C TYR A 75 20.62 12.69 -3.83
N PHE A 76 20.91 12.11 -5.01
CA PHE A 76 22.24 11.65 -5.39
C PHE A 76 22.62 12.04 -6.84
N PRO A 77 22.53 13.32 -7.24
CA PRO A 77 22.77 13.75 -8.62
C PRO A 77 24.20 13.51 -9.13
N HIS A 78 25.16 13.30 -8.21
CA HIS A 78 26.57 13.08 -8.54
C HIS A 78 27.05 11.67 -8.16
N ASP A 79 26.15 10.78 -7.72
CA ASP A 79 26.47 9.41 -7.34
C ASP A 79 25.45 8.43 -7.95
N PRO A 80 25.62 8.07 -9.23
CA PRO A 80 24.67 7.21 -9.95
C PRO A 80 24.61 5.80 -9.37
N VAL A 81 25.70 5.33 -8.75
CA VAL A 81 25.75 4.00 -8.12
C VAL A 81 24.83 3.97 -6.90
N ARG A 82 24.93 4.98 -6.04
CA ARG A 82 24.05 5.13 -4.89
C ARG A 82 22.60 5.39 -5.30
N ALA A 83 22.37 6.16 -6.36
CA ALA A 83 21.03 6.42 -6.87
C ALA A 83 20.33 5.14 -7.36
N ILE A 84 21.03 4.31 -8.14
CA ILE A 84 20.49 3.04 -8.62
C ILE A 84 20.26 2.07 -7.45
N ALA A 85 21.22 1.96 -6.53
CA ALA A 85 21.09 1.09 -5.37
C ALA A 85 19.91 1.48 -4.46
N GLY A 86 19.76 2.78 -4.18
CA GLY A 86 18.63 3.31 -3.40
C GLY A 86 17.29 2.99 -4.06
N ALA A 87 17.16 3.21 -5.37
CA ALA A 87 15.95 2.92 -6.12
C ALA A 87 15.60 1.42 -6.16
N ILE A 88 16.60 0.55 -6.29
CA ILE A 88 16.41 -0.90 -6.25
C ILE A 88 15.98 -1.33 -4.84
N ILE A 89 16.69 -0.90 -3.80
CA ILE A 89 16.38 -1.27 -2.41
C ILE A 89 14.96 -0.83 -2.03
N SER A 90 14.61 0.41 -2.35
CA SER A 90 13.31 1.00 -2.01
C SER A 90 12.12 0.37 -2.73
N SER A 91 12.32 -0.27 -3.88
CA SER A 91 11.27 -0.93 -4.66
C SER A 91 11.21 -2.45 -4.41
N VAL A 92 12.37 -3.11 -4.35
CA VAL A 92 12.48 -4.57 -4.16
C VAL A 92 12.06 -4.99 -2.76
N GLY A 93 12.42 -4.23 -1.72
CA GLY A 93 12.07 -4.56 -0.34
C GLY A 93 10.55 -4.73 -0.13
N PRO A 94 9.75 -3.70 -0.44
CA PRO A 94 8.29 -3.77 -0.35
C PRO A 94 7.68 -4.85 -1.24
N TYR A 95 8.19 -5.02 -2.47
CA TYR A 95 7.71 -6.05 -3.39
C TYR A 95 8.00 -7.48 -2.88
N GLY A 96 9.16 -7.70 -2.26
CA GLY A 96 9.51 -8.96 -1.61
C GLY A 96 8.56 -9.29 -0.46
N VAL A 97 8.23 -8.31 0.38
CA VAL A 97 7.24 -8.47 1.46
C VAL A 97 5.86 -8.79 0.88
N TYR A 98 5.45 -8.11 -0.19
CA TYR A 98 4.21 -8.41 -0.90
C TYR A 98 4.18 -9.85 -1.42
N ARG A 99 5.24 -10.32 -2.09
CA ARG A 99 5.34 -11.69 -2.60
C ARG A 99 5.25 -12.72 -1.48
N LEU A 100 5.96 -12.50 -0.38
CA LEU A 100 5.87 -13.37 0.80
C LEU A 100 4.45 -13.36 1.38
N ALA A 101 3.78 -12.22 1.41
CA ALA A 101 2.40 -12.11 1.86
C ALA A 101 1.44 -12.94 0.99
N LEU A 102 1.62 -12.92 -0.33
CA LEU A 102 0.84 -13.74 -1.25
C LEU A 102 0.96 -15.23 -0.92
N GLU A 103 2.18 -15.70 -0.73
CA GLU A 103 2.49 -17.10 -0.42
C GLU A 103 1.97 -17.51 0.96
N ARG A 104 2.18 -16.68 1.99
CA ARG A 104 1.86 -17.02 3.38
C ARG A 104 0.39 -16.87 3.72
N TYR A 105 -0.31 -15.92 3.10
CA TYR A 105 -1.73 -15.65 3.40
C TYR A 105 -2.69 -16.16 2.34
N GLY A 106 -2.18 -16.77 1.26
CA GLY A 106 -3.00 -17.22 0.14
C GLY A 106 -3.83 -16.06 -0.41
N LEU A 107 -3.27 -14.85 -0.42
CA LEU A 107 -3.91 -13.68 -0.99
C LEU A 107 -4.11 -13.98 -2.48
N LYS A 108 -5.33 -14.39 -2.85
CA LYS A 108 -5.78 -14.29 -4.24
C LYS A 108 -5.74 -12.80 -4.61
N ALA A 109 -5.80 -12.46 -5.90
CA ALA A 109 -5.78 -11.08 -6.42
C ALA A 109 -6.92 -10.16 -5.92
N SER A 110 -7.59 -10.51 -4.82
CA SER A 110 -8.60 -9.75 -4.11
C SER A 110 -8.08 -9.38 -2.72
N LEU A 111 -8.14 -8.08 -2.41
CA LEU A 111 -7.84 -7.49 -1.10
C LEU A 111 -8.84 -7.92 -0.01
N ALA A 112 -9.88 -8.69 -0.35
CA ALA A 112 -10.94 -9.10 0.56
C ALA A 112 -10.45 -9.90 1.78
N ASN A 113 -9.24 -10.48 1.71
CA ASN A 113 -8.64 -11.24 2.80
C ASN A 113 -7.61 -10.43 3.63
N LEU A 114 -7.48 -9.12 3.39
CA LEU A 114 -6.63 -8.24 4.20
C LEU A 114 -7.40 -7.75 5.42
N THR A 115 -7.16 -8.41 6.55
CA THR A 115 -7.62 -7.91 7.85
C THR A 115 -6.71 -6.80 8.35
N ALA A 116 -7.22 -5.93 9.23
CA ALA A 116 -6.39 -4.88 9.86
C ALA A 116 -5.12 -5.45 10.52
N ARG A 117 -5.23 -6.64 11.15
CA ARG A 117 -4.09 -7.34 11.74
C ARG A 117 -3.02 -7.70 10.70
N ARG A 118 -3.41 -8.15 9.51
CA ARG A 118 -2.47 -8.49 8.43
C ARG A 118 -1.79 -7.24 7.88
N LEU A 119 -2.52 -6.14 7.71
CA LEU A 119 -1.93 -4.86 7.30
C LEU A 119 -0.89 -4.36 8.29
N LEU A 120 -1.13 -4.49 9.60
CA LEU A 120 -0.13 -4.15 10.63
C LEU A 120 1.14 -5.01 10.52
N VAL A 121 0.98 -6.32 10.30
CA VAL A 121 2.13 -7.22 10.11
C VAL A 121 2.91 -6.84 8.84
N LEU A 122 2.22 -6.47 7.76
CA LEU A 122 2.87 -6.06 6.52
C LEU A 122 3.58 -4.70 6.66
N ALA A 123 3.00 -3.74 7.38
CA ALA A 123 3.65 -2.48 7.68
C ALA A 123 4.95 -2.70 8.46
N PHE A 124 4.91 -3.56 9.48
CA PHE A 124 6.10 -3.98 10.22
C PHE A 124 7.14 -4.64 9.31
N ALA A 125 6.71 -5.59 8.47
CA ALA A 125 7.62 -6.32 7.58
C ALA A 125 8.26 -5.41 6.52
N VAL A 126 7.52 -4.46 5.94
CA VAL A 126 8.07 -3.48 5.00
C VAL A 126 9.08 -2.56 5.69
N ALA A 127 8.74 -2.01 6.87
CA ALA A 127 9.66 -1.17 7.63
C ALA A 127 10.94 -1.92 8.01
N PHE A 128 10.81 -3.15 8.51
CA PHE A 128 11.94 -4.00 8.87
C PHE A 128 12.84 -4.33 7.66
N THR A 129 12.22 -4.71 6.53
CA THR A 129 12.94 -5.05 5.31
C THR A 129 13.66 -3.82 4.75
N ASN A 130 12.98 -2.66 4.71
CA ASN A 130 13.57 -1.41 4.27
C ASN A 130 14.76 -1.00 5.13
N ALA A 131 14.58 -1.03 6.46
CA ALA A 131 15.62 -0.74 7.44
C ALA A 131 16.88 -1.58 7.20
N THR A 132 16.67 -2.89 7.04
CA THR A 132 17.72 -3.90 6.89
C THR A 132 18.47 -3.77 5.57
N LEU A 133 17.78 -3.62 4.45
CA LEU A 133 18.43 -3.55 3.13
C LEU A 133 19.33 -2.31 2.98
N HIS A 134 18.88 -1.14 3.47
CA HIS A 134 19.72 0.06 3.46
C HIS A 134 20.93 -0.07 4.39
N HIS A 135 20.79 -0.72 5.55
CA HIS A 135 21.93 -0.93 6.45
C HIS A 135 22.93 -1.96 5.91
N ILE A 136 22.45 -2.97 5.17
CA ILE A 136 23.33 -3.86 4.39
C ILE A 136 24.11 -3.03 3.36
N TRP A 137 23.44 -2.15 2.62
CA TRP A 137 24.11 -1.24 1.68
C TRP A 137 25.15 -0.35 2.38
N PHE A 138 24.80 0.28 3.50
CA PHE A 138 25.72 1.11 4.28
C PHE A 138 26.94 0.33 4.77
N ALA A 139 26.76 -0.92 5.20
CA ALA A 139 27.85 -1.78 5.59
C ALA A 139 28.78 -2.11 4.40
N LEU A 140 28.20 -2.38 3.22
CA LEU A 140 28.97 -2.65 1.99
C LEU A 140 29.74 -1.42 1.48
N THR A 141 29.23 -0.21 1.70
CA THR A 141 29.88 1.04 1.29
C THR A 141 30.73 1.68 2.39
N GLY A 142 30.95 0.99 3.51
CA GLY A 142 31.81 1.47 4.60
C GLY A 142 31.23 2.59 5.48
N SER A 143 29.92 2.87 5.38
CA SER A 143 29.23 3.91 6.14
C SER A 143 28.64 3.35 7.45
N THR A 144 29.49 3.01 8.41
CA THR A 144 29.09 2.23 9.61
C THR A 144 29.02 3.02 10.92
N SER A 145 28.94 4.34 10.88
CA SER A 145 28.78 5.15 12.10
C SER A 145 27.36 5.03 12.67
N ASN A 146 27.23 4.76 13.97
CA ASN A 146 25.95 4.75 14.70
C ASN A 146 24.86 3.83 14.10
N LEU A 147 25.25 2.65 13.60
CA LEU A 147 24.35 1.70 12.91
C LEU A 147 23.07 1.39 13.69
N LEU A 148 23.17 1.11 15.00
CA LEU A 148 21.98 0.76 15.80
C LEU A 148 21.00 1.94 15.91
N GLN A 149 21.53 3.16 16.07
CA GLN A 149 20.72 4.36 16.16
C GLN A 149 20.07 4.69 14.80
N SER A 150 20.85 4.68 13.72
CA SER A 150 20.35 4.91 12.36
C SER A 150 19.32 3.86 11.95
N TYR A 151 19.53 2.60 12.31
CA TYR A 151 18.57 1.52 12.07
C TYR A 151 17.27 1.75 12.81
N SER A 152 17.35 2.08 14.09
CA SER A 152 16.16 2.31 14.93
C SER A 152 15.36 3.53 14.45
N MET A 153 16.04 4.59 14.03
CA MET A 153 15.42 5.79 13.47
C MET A 153 14.71 5.48 12.16
N MET A 154 15.37 4.80 11.22
CA MET A 154 14.78 4.45 9.93
C MET A 154 13.62 3.48 10.10
N PHE A 155 13.81 2.42 10.89
CA PHE A 155 12.74 1.45 11.17
C PHE A 155 11.52 2.10 11.83
N GLY A 156 11.74 2.95 12.85
CA GLY A 156 10.67 3.67 13.54
C GLY A 156 9.94 4.64 12.61
N GLY A 157 10.69 5.41 11.84
CA GLY A 157 10.18 6.36 10.85
C GLY A 157 9.32 5.71 9.77
N ASP A 158 9.83 4.61 9.21
CA ASP A 158 9.15 3.78 8.21
C ASP A 158 7.86 3.15 8.76
N LEU A 159 7.92 2.60 9.97
CA LEU A 159 6.78 1.97 10.60
C LEU A 159 5.69 3.00 10.89
N LEU A 160 6.04 4.15 11.49
CA LEU A 160 5.09 5.22 11.77
C LEU A 160 4.50 5.79 10.48
N GLY A 161 5.33 6.05 9.47
CA GLY A 161 4.88 6.56 8.17
C GLY A 161 3.92 5.61 7.48
N ALA A 162 4.21 4.30 7.50
CA ALA A 162 3.31 3.28 6.99
C ALA A 162 1.97 3.25 7.74
N LEU A 163 2.01 3.27 9.08
CA LEU A 163 0.79 3.24 9.90
C LEU A 163 -0.07 4.48 9.67
N ILE A 164 0.52 5.69 9.69
CA ILE A 164 -0.21 6.94 9.45
C ILE A 164 -0.95 6.87 8.12
N LEU A 165 -0.27 6.46 7.05
CA LEU A 165 -0.88 6.39 5.74
C LEU A 165 -2.00 5.33 5.67
N LEU A 166 -1.82 4.17 6.31
CA LEU A 166 -2.87 3.15 6.42
C LEU A 166 -4.12 3.70 7.11
N TYR A 167 -3.96 4.49 8.19
CA TYR A 167 -5.07 5.12 8.90
C TYR A 167 -5.73 6.24 8.10
N ILE A 168 -4.96 7.03 7.35
CA ILE A 168 -5.50 8.04 6.42
C ILE A 168 -6.39 7.37 5.36
N VAL A 169 -5.89 6.30 4.73
CA VAL A 169 -6.66 5.56 3.72
C VAL A 169 -7.91 4.93 4.34
N LYS A 170 -7.79 4.33 5.54
CA LYS A 170 -8.94 3.81 6.27
C LYS A 170 -9.98 4.91 6.54
N GLY A 171 -9.55 6.08 7.02
CA GLY A 171 -10.41 7.23 7.27
C GLY A 171 -11.12 7.69 6.00
N LEU A 172 -10.38 7.85 4.90
CA LEU A 172 -10.94 8.23 3.61
C LEU A 172 -12.00 7.22 3.14
N LEU A 173 -11.73 5.92 3.27
CA LEU A 173 -12.69 4.87 2.91
C LEU A 173 -13.95 4.90 3.78
N THR A 174 -13.87 5.31 5.04
CA THR A 174 -15.05 5.48 5.91
C THR A 174 -15.87 6.72 5.58
N LEU A 175 -15.25 7.75 4.98
CA LEU A 175 -15.93 8.98 4.55
C LEU A 175 -16.59 8.83 3.18
N LEU A 176 -16.13 7.87 2.37
CA LEU A 176 -16.81 7.52 1.12
C LEU A 176 -18.15 6.83 1.46
N PRO A 177 -19.28 7.26 0.86
CA PRO A 177 -20.54 6.56 1.03
C PRO A 177 -20.33 5.10 0.67
N ALA A 178 -20.56 4.18 1.62
CA ALA A 178 -20.60 2.77 1.31
C ALA A 178 -21.61 2.59 0.18
N ARG A 179 -21.15 2.31 -1.04
CA ARG A 179 -22.06 1.90 -2.11
C ARG A 179 -22.79 0.69 -1.55
N PRO A 180 -24.11 0.75 -1.35
CA PRO A 180 -24.85 -0.45 -1.00
C PRO A 180 -24.58 -1.40 -2.16
N GLY A 181 -23.90 -2.50 -1.89
CA GLY A 181 -23.90 -3.65 -2.78
C GLY A 181 -25.33 -4.13 -2.86
N HIS A 182 -26.11 -3.49 -3.73
CA HIS A 182 -27.48 -3.86 -4.00
C HIS A 182 -27.41 -5.07 -4.91
N THR A 183 -27.14 -6.24 -4.33
CA THR A 183 -27.59 -7.50 -4.92
C THR A 183 -29.11 -7.50 -4.87
N ARG A 184 -29.70 -6.77 -5.81
CA ARG A 184 -31.12 -6.73 -6.17
C ARG A 184 -31.56 -8.04 -6.83
N MET A 185 -31.04 -9.19 -6.37
CA MET A 185 -31.40 -10.54 -6.84
C MET A 185 -32.12 -11.35 -5.77
N THR A 186 -32.04 -11.00 -4.49
CA THR A 186 -32.72 -11.73 -3.40
C THR A 186 -34.19 -11.33 -3.22
N ASP A 187 -34.57 -10.07 -3.52
CA ASP A 187 -35.97 -9.61 -3.40
C ASP A 187 -36.90 -10.21 -4.45
N GLY A 188 -36.38 -10.53 -5.64
CA GLY A 188 -37.17 -11.15 -6.71
C GLY A 188 -37.61 -12.56 -6.35
N MET A 189 -36.69 -13.39 -5.86
CA MET A 189 -37.00 -14.77 -5.44
C MET A 189 -37.95 -14.81 -4.24
N PHE A 190 -37.81 -13.89 -3.28
CA PHE A 190 -38.71 -13.84 -2.13
C PHE A 190 -40.14 -13.47 -2.53
N ARG A 191 -40.31 -12.51 -3.45
CA ARG A 191 -41.63 -12.14 -4.00
C ARG A 191 -42.26 -13.24 -4.83
N VAL A 192 -41.46 -13.96 -5.63
CA VAL A 192 -41.96 -15.12 -6.40
C VAL A 192 -42.41 -16.24 -5.47
N ARG A 193 -41.65 -16.53 -4.41
CA ARG A 193 -42.01 -17.57 -3.43
C ARG A 193 -43.28 -17.20 -2.65
N LEU A 194 -43.40 -15.95 -2.21
CA LEU A 194 -44.63 -15.44 -1.59
C LEU A 194 -45.84 -15.47 -2.53
N ALA A 195 -45.66 -15.13 -3.81
CA ALA A 195 -46.73 -15.18 -4.80
C ALA A 195 -47.18 -16.62 -5.09
N LEU A 196 -46.23 -17.57 -5.15
CA LEU A 196 -46.54 -18.99 -5.32
C LEU A 196 -47.23 -19.58 -4.09
N ASP A 197 -46.76 -19.26 -2.89
CA ASP A 197 -47.38 -19.70 -1.63
C ASP A 197 -48.79 -19.11 -1.47
N SER A 198 -48.99 -17.86 -1.87
CA SER A 198 -50.32 -17.23 -1.91
C SER A 198 -51.25 -17.89 -2.93
N ALA A 199 -50.77 -18.17 -4.14
CA ALA A 199 -51.56 -18.84 -5.18
C ALA A 199 -51.96 -20.27 -4.78
N TYR A 200 -51.03 -21.03 -4.18
CA TYR A 200 -51.29 -22.39 -3.70
C TYR A 200 -52.33 -22.40 -2.57
N ASN A 201 -52.20 -21.52 -1.58
CA ASN A 201 -53.15 -21.43 -0.47
C ASN A 201 -54.55 -20.98 -0.93
N ASN A 202 -54.64 -20.16 -1.98
CA ASN A 202 -55.93 -19.74 -2.52
C ASN A 202 -56.64 -20.88 -3.27
N GLN A 203 -55.90 -21.76 -3.95
CA GLN A 203 -56.48 -22.95 -4.58
C GLN A 203 -57.01 -23.96 -3.57
N LEU A 204 -56.36 -24.11 -2.43
CA LEU A 204 -56.85 -24.96 -1.33
C LEU A 204 -58.14 -24.43 -0.71
N ARG A 205 -58.29 -23.11 -0.59
CA ARG A 205 -59.53 -22.47 -0.11
C ARG A 205 -60.71 -22.60 -1.06
N LEU A 206 -60.47 -22.73 -2.37
CA LEU A 206 -61.53 -22.89 -3.37
C LEU A 206 -61.97 -24.36 -3.54
N ARG A 207 -61.26 -25.31 -2.93
CA ARG A 207 -61.54 -26.75 -2.99
C ARG A 207 -62.08 -27.35 -1.67
N ALA A 208 -62.25 -26.52 -0.64
CA ALA A 208 -62.93 -26.85 0.61
C ALA A 208 -64.34 -26.24 0.59
#